data_AF-A0A507D3Z5-F1
#
_entry.id   AF-A0A507D3Z5-F1
#
_cell.length_a   1.000
_cell.length_b   1.000
_cell.length_c   1.000
_cell.angle_alpha   90.00
_cell.angle_beta   90.00
_cell.angle_gamma   90.00
#
_symmetry.space_group_name_H-M   'P 1'
#
loop_
_entity.id
_entity.type
_entity.pdbx_description
1 polymer ?
#
loop_
_entity_poly.entity_id
_entity_poly.type
_entity_poly.pdbx_seq_one_letter_code
_entity_poly.pdbx_strand_id
1 'polypeptide(L)'
;MPIYKFPLTPLGWREILVDIDDSQSSPYNFRFTLSPAATRASVTLLSHPQFHPAPAPAPESDAASSHVYKVGDTVEVAPDAWGVAGSISERVAGSPPSGKHNQSDPSSGGVALIVDYGNDWTEGDSLRAIKQHKHVHVRSTPGECDLSANVDFSLIRSAVNELAEAHGPISQSTFLRLLSITTRLQKLLAVAESQEKRKELAQDYDRLVSKVGMGSVYKILAVTKKGKTKA
;
A
#
# COMPACT_ATOMS: atom_id res chain seq x y z
N MET A 1 8.60 1.79 -0.02
CA MET A 1 8.71 2.95 -0.95
C MET A 1 8.45 4.22 -0.14
N PRO A 2 9.04 5.37 -0.50
CA PRO A 2 8.80 6.63 0.21
C PRO A 2 7.33 7.06 0.16
N ILE A 3 6.88 7.72 1.23
CA ILE A 3 5.56 8.34 1.31
C ILE A 3 5.69 9.85 1.49
N TYR A 4 4.67 10.56 1.03
CA TYR A 4 4.40 11.95 1.37
C TYR A 4 3.22 11.99 2.33
N LYS A 5 3.23 12.91 3.30
CA LYS A 5 2.10 13.12 4.21
C LYS A 5 1.44 14.47 3.95
N PHE A 6 0.12 14.45 3.74
CA PHE A 6 -0.64 15.65 3.46
C PHE A 6 -1.84 15.80 4.39
N PRO A 7 -1.82 16.71 5.36
CA PRO A 7 -3.01 17.10 6.12
C PRO A 7 -3.89 18.10 5.33
N LEU A 8 -5.20 17.97 5.47
CA LEU A 8 -6.19 18.90 4.94
C LEU A 8 -6.40 20.04 5.93
N THR A 9 -6.08 21.27 5.52
CA THR A 9 -6.27 22.48 6.32
C THR A 9 -7.47 23.30 5.79
N PRO A 10 -7.94 24.34 6.51
CA PRO A 10 -8.94 25.26 5.97
C PRO A 10 -8.52 25.95 4.65
N LEU A 11 -7.21 26.01 4.39
CA LEU A 11 -6.64 26.59 3.16
C LEU A 11 -6.31 25.51 2.11
N GLY A 12 -6.86 24.30 2.25
CA GLY A 12 -6.60 23.14 1.40
C GLY A 12 -5.46 22.25 1.91
N TRP A 13 -5.08 21.27 1.09
CA TRP A 13 -4.00 20.33 1.41
C TRP A 13 -2.66 21.05 1.60
N ARG A 14 -1.89 20.59 2.59
CA ARG A 14 -0.51 21.03 2.88
C ARG A 14 0.37 19.81 3.03
N GLU A 15 1.69 19.98 2.95
CA GLU A 15 2.66 18.90 3.07
C GLU A 15 3.36 18.96 4.44
N ILE A 16 3.49 17.82 5.10
CA ILE A 16 4.39 17.69 6.26
C ILE A 16 5.82 17.52 5.75
N LEU A 17 6.70 18.40 6.20
CA LEU A 17 8.12 18.42 5.90
C LEU A 17 8.93 18.07 7.16
N VAL A 18 10.19 17.67 6.95
CA VAL A 18 11.17 17.50 8.03
C VAL A 18 12.07 18.73 8.06
N ASP A 19 12.20 19.33 9.25
CA ASP A 19 13.05 20.49 9.49
C ASP A 19 14.02 20.22 10.65
N ILE A 20 15.08 21.00 10.72
CA ILE A 20 16.07 20.92 11.79
C ILE A 20 15.48 21.58 13.05
N ASP A 21 15.73 20.97 14.20
CA ASP A 21 15.38 21.50 15.51
C ASP A 21 16.64 21.65 16.36
N ASP A 22 17.31 22.79 16.20
CA ASP A 22 18.53 23.15 16.95
C ASP A 22 18.26 23.63 18.38
N SER A 23 17.02 23.50 18.88
CA SER A 23 16.71 23.84 20.27
C SER A 23 17.46 22.91 21.21
N GLN A 24 18.01 23.46 22.32
CA GLN A 24 18.68 22.63 23.33
C GLN A 24 17.76 21.59 23.97
N SER A 25 16.44 21.83 23.92
CA SER A 25 15.40 20.92 24.38
C SER A 25 14.94 19.92 23.32
N SER A 26 15.50 19.95 22.11
CA SER A 26 15.06 19.05 21.05
C SER A 26 15.34 17.60 21.44
N PRO A 27 14.32 16.72 21.43
CA PRO A 27 14.56 15.33 21.76
C PRO A 27 15.37 14.59 20.68
N TYR A 28 15.35 15.08 19.43
CA TYR A 28 15.82 14.30 18.27
C TYR A 28 16.53 15.13 17.17
N ASN A 29 16.81 16.42 17.38
CA ASN A 29 17.41 17.35 16.40
C ASN A 29 16.60 17.60 15.10
N PHE A 30 15.46 16.91 14.93
CA PHE A 30 14.54 17.08 13.81
C PHE A 30 13.13 17.31 14.32
N ARG A 31 12.31 18.02 13.54
CA ARG A 31 10.87 18.20 13.78
C ARG A 31 10.08 18.03 12.50
N PHE A 32 8.81 17.63 12.65
CA PHE A 32 7.85 17.73 11.56
C PHE A 32 7.29 19.14 11.55
N THR A 33 7.26 19.76 10.37
CA THR A 33 6.68 21.09 10.15
C THR A 33 5.69 21.05 9.01
N LEU A 34 4.76 21.99 8.98
CA LEU A 34 3.78 22.09 7.92
C LEU A 34 4.24 23.11 6.89
N SER A 35 4.17 22.79 5.60
CA SER A 35 4.43 23.74 4.53
C SER A 35 3.47 24.94 4.64
N PRO A 36 3.94 26.20 4.59
CA PRO A 36 3.06 27.36 4.72
C PRO A 36 2.10 27.53 3.52
N ALA A 37 2.52 27.06 2.35
CA ALA A 37 1.75 27.07 1.11
C ALA A 37 1.63 25.65 0.53
N ALA A 38 0.76 25.48 -0.47
CA ALA A 38 0.71 24.24 -1.23
C ALA A 38 2.04 24.01 -1.95
N THR A 39 2.59 22.81 -1.84
CA THR A 39 3.82 22.42 -2.53
C THR A 39 3.49 21.86 -3.91
N ARG A 40 4.50 21.69 -4.76
CA ARG A 40 4.30 21.00 -6.05
C ARG A 40 3.82 19.57 -5.85
N ALA A 41 4.31 18.88 -4.82
CA ALA A 41 3.89 17.52 -4.49
C ALA A 41 2.43 17.50 -4.05
N SER A 42 1.99 18.39 -3.15
CA SER A 42 0.59 18.43 -2.70
C SER A 42 -0.36 18.74 -3.85
N VAL A 43 0.01 19.64 -4.77
CA VAL A 43 -0.84 19.97 -5.94
C VAL A 43 -0.89 18.80 -6.93
N THR A 44 0.24 18.17 -7.22
CA THR A 44 0.33 17.13 -8.25
C THR A 44 -0.26 15.81 -7.77
N LEU A 45 0.15 15.33 -6.59
CA LEU A 45 -0.23 14.02 -6.08
C LEU A 45 -1.70 13.97 -5.62
N LEU A 46 -2.25 15.09 -5.19
CA LEU A 46 -3.65 15.19 -4.74
C LEU A 46 -4.60 15.70 -5.82
N SER A 47 -4.13 15.81 -7.07
CA SER A 47 -4.98 16.07 -8.23
C SER A 47 -5.83 14.86 -8.64
N HIS A 48 -5.50 13.67 -8.12
CA HIS A 48 -6.29 12.47 -8.37
C HIS A 48 -7.70 12.62 -7.75
N PRO A 49 -8.80 12.29 -8.46
CA PRO A 49 -10.16 12.52 -8.00
C PRO A 49 -10.47 11.92 -6.62
N GLN A 50 -9.79 10.84 -6.25
CA GLN A 50 -9.97 10.22 -4.94
C GLN A 50 -9.62 11.15 -3.77
N PHE A 51 -8.77 12.15 -3.97
CA PHE A 51 -8.32 13.10 -2.93
C PHE A 51 -9.05 14.44 -2.97
N HIS A 52 -10.03 14.58 -3.87
CA HIS A 52 -10.82 15.79 -3.91
C HIS A 52 -11.64 15.91 -2.61
N PRO A 53 -11.48 17.00 -1.85
CA PRO A 53 -12.42 17.29 -0.77
C PRO A 53 -13.81 17.45 -1.40
N ALA A 54 -14.85 16.99 -0.71
CA ALA A 54 -16.19 17.01 -1.29
C ALA A 54 -16.57 18.40 -1.80
N PRO A 55 -17.16 18.51 -3.01
CA PRO A 55 -17.94 19.70 -3.34
C PRO A 55 -19.13 19.80 -2.37
N ALA A 56 -19.67 21.01 -2.20
CA ALA A 56 -20.99 21.20 -1.58
C ALA A 56 -22.01 20.21 -2.19
N PRO A 57 -23.01 19.72 -1.42
CA PRO A 57 -23.68 18.46 -1.71
C PRO A 57 -24.30 18.46 -3.11
N ALA A 58 -23.80 17.56 -3.97
CA ALA A 58 -24.37 17.24 -5.27
C ALA A 58 -25.03 15.85 -5.20
N PRO A 59 -26.08 15.61 -6.01
CA PRO A 59 -26.94 14.43 -5.86
C PRO A 59 -26.21 13.14 -6.22
N GLU A 60 -26.67 12.09 -5.56
CA GLU A 60 -26.20 10.70 -5.55
C GLU A 60 -25.69 10.21 -6.92
N SER A 61 -24.38 9.93 -7.00
CA SER A 61 -23.79 9.14 -8.08
C SER A 61 -23.28 7.81 -7.51
N ASP A 62 -23.58 6.71 -8.19
CA ASP A 62 -23.20 5.31 -7.88
C ASP A 62 -21.68 5.01 -7.88
N ALA A 63 -20.83 6.03 -7.73
CA ALA A 63 -19.39 5.84 -7.59
C ALA A 63 -19.09 5.26 -6.19
N ALA A 64 -18.51 4.05 -6.18
CA ALA A 64 -18.04 3.35 -4.98
C ALA A 64 -17.37 4.33 -4.00
N SER A 65 -17.98 4.47 -2.81
CA SER A 65 -17.70 5.42 -1.74
C SER A 65 -16.37 6.19 -1.85
N SER A 66 -16.37 7.35 -2.51
CA SER A 66 -15.27 8.30 -2.36
C SER A 66 -15.32 8.85 -0.94
N HIS A 67 -14.31 8.54 -0.13
CA HIS A 67 -14.21 9.09 1.22
C HIS A 67 -14.21 10.62 1.14
N VAL A 68 -15.10 11.26 1.90
CA VAL A 68 -15.19 12.71 1.95
C VAL A 68 -14.21 13.23 2.99
N TYR A 69 -13.07 13.74 2.53
CA TYR A 69 -12.07 14.35 3.40
C TYR A 69 -12.56 15.66 4.02
N LYS A 70 -12.24 15.84 5.30
CA LYS A 70 -12.57 17.00 6.12
C LYS A 70 -11.29 17.65 6.65
N VAL A 71 -11.38 18.94 6.97
CA VAL A 71 -10.28 19.63 7.64
C VAL A 71 -9.84 18.86 8.90
N GLY A 72 -8.54 18.61 9.02
CA GLY A 72 -7.95 17.77 10.06
C GLY A 72 -7.57 16.37 9.58
N ASP A 73 -8.17 15.88 8.49
CA ASP A 73 -7.78 14.59 7.90
C ASP A 73 -6.37 14.67 7.33
N THR A 74 -5.68 13.53 7.31
CA THR A 74 -4.34 13.39 6.72
C THR A 74 -4.34 12.20 5.78
N VAL A 75 -3.58 12.30 4.69
CA VAL A 75 -3.33 11.20 3.76
C VAL A 75 -1.84 10.97 3.58
N GLU A 76 -1.46 9.69 3.45
CA GLU A 76 -0.13 9.23 3.08
C GLU A 76 -0.17 8.74 1.62
N VAL A 77 0.73 9.25 0.78
CA VAL A 77 0.74 8.93 -0.66
C VAL A 77 2.14 8.46 -1.07
N ALA A 78 2.21 7.27 -1.68
CA ALA A 78 3.43 6.71 -2.26
C ALA A 78 3.40 6.80 -3.80
N PRO A 79 3.87 7.90 -4.42
CA PRO A 79 3.80 8.07 -5.87
C PRO A 79 4.55 6.97 -6.65
N ASP A 80 5.68 6.51 -6.11
CA ASP A 80 6.46 5.43 -6.72
C ASP A 80 5.67 4.12 -6.77
N ALA A 81 4.84 3.84 -5.76
CA ALA A 81 4.04 2.63 -5.71
C ALA A 81 2.99 2.63 -6.83
N TRP A 82 2.36 3.79 -7.07
CA TRP A 82 1.44 3.99 -8.18
C TRP A 82 2.13 3.83 -9.54
N GLY A 83 3.30 4.45 -9.74
CA GLY A 83 4.06 4.32 -11.00
C GLY A 83 4.55 2.90 -11.28
N VAL A 84 5.00 2.18 -10.25
CA VAL A 84 5.38 0.76 -10.35
C VAL A 84 4.17 -0.11 -10.66
N ALA A 85 3.01 0.13 -10.03
CA ALA A 85 1.78 -0.60 -10.32
C ALA A 85 1.32 -0.41 -11.79
N GLY A 86 1.40 0.81 -12.32
CA GLY A 86 1.16 1.07 -13.74
C GLY A 86 2.12 0.30 -14.66
N SER A 87 3.42 0.27 -14.31
CA SER A 87 4.43 -0.49 -15.06
C SER A 87 4.18 -2.01 -15.00
N ILE A 88 3.70 -2.53 -13.88
CA ILE A 88 3.28 -3.93 -13.73
C ILE A 88 2.08 -4.21 -14.64
N SER A 89 1.10 -3.32 -14.66
CA SER A 89 -0.10 -3.43 -15.49
C SER A 89 0.23 -3.54 -16.98
N GLU A 90 1.13 -2.70 -17.50
CA GLU A 90 1.59 -2.77 -18.90
C GLU A 90 2.24 -4.12 -19.24
N ARG A 91 3.12 -4.61 -18.37
CA ARG A 91 3.82 -5.90 -18.54
C ARG A 91 2.87 -7.08 -18.49
N VAL A 92 1.91 -7.06 -17.56
CA VAL A 92 0.84 -8.07 -17.43
C VAL A 92 -0.03 -8.11 -18.67
N ALA A 93 -0.36 -6.96 -19.26
CA ALA A 93 -1.12 -6.88 -20.51
C ALA A 93 -0.34 -7.42 -21.73
N GLY A 94 0.98 -7.50 -21.64
CA GLY A 94 1.88 -7.84 -22.74
C GLY A 94 2.14 -6.68 -23.70
N SER A 95 1.87 -5.45 -23.26
CA SER A 95 2.16 -4.23 -24.00
C SER A 95 3.59 -3.76 -23.72
N PRO A 96 4.31 -3.17 -24.69
CA PRO A 96 5.58 -2.52 -24.40
C PRO A 96 5.35 -1.38 -23.39
N PRO A 97 6.29 -1.12 -22.47
CA PRO A 97 6.19 0.00 -21.56
C PRO A 97 6.02 1.31 -22.33
N SER A 98 5.14 2.19 -21.85
CA SER A 98 4.91 3.50 -22.47
C SER A 98 6.25 4.20 -22.79
N GLY A 99 6.57 4.39 -24.07
CA GLY A 99 7.79 5.08 -24.53
C GLY A 99 8.78 4.30 -25.39
N LYS A 100 8.54 3.02 -25.73
CA LYS A 100 9.39 2.28 -26.71
C LYS A 100 8.57 1.80 -27.91
N HIS A 101 8.59 2.60 -28.98
CA HIS A 101 7.92 2.37 -30.28
C HIS A 101 8.65 1.43 -31.24
N ASN A 102 9.47 0.50 -30.75
CA ASN A 102 10.08 -0.50 -31.64
C ASN A 102 9.27 -1.79 -31.56
N GLN A 103 8.65 -2.13 -32.69
CA GLN A 103 7.96 -3.37 -32.99
C GLN A 103 8.74 -4.57 -32.44
N SER A 104 8.36 -5.05 -31.27
CA SER A 104 8.63 -6.41 -30.83
C SER A 104 7.29 -7.04 -30.55
N ASP A 105 7.10 -8.27 -31.01
CA ASP A 105 5.86 -9.05 -30.87
C ASP A 105 5.18 -8.83 -29.50
N PRO A 106 3.84 -8.69 -29.46
CA PRO A 106 3.12 -8.61 -28.20
C PRO A 106 3.50 -9.79 -27.32
N SER A 107 4.01 -9.52 -26.11
CA SER A 107 4.40 -10.58 -25.20
C SER A 107 3.16 -11.34 -24.76
N SER A 108 3.32 -12.59 -24.31
CA SER A 108 2.23 -13.39 -23.75
C SER A 108 1.55 -12.74 -22.53
N GLY A 109 2.08 -11.63 -22.01
CA GLY A 109 1.65 -11.01 -20.77
C GLY A 109 2.02 -11.90 -19.58
N GLY A 110 1.30 -11.71 -18.47
CA GLY A 110 1.51 -12.50 -17.27
C GLY A 110 0.43 -12.26 -16.22
N VAL A 111 0.76 -12.61 -14.98
CA VAL A 111 -0.03 -12.31 -13.79
C VAL A 111 0.93 -11.74 -12.75
N ALA A 112 0.50 -10.71 -12.03
CA ALA A 112 1.22 -10.19 -10.87
C ALA A 112 0.42 -10.44 -9.59
N LEU A 113 1.13 -10.71 -8.51
CA LEU A 113 0.58 -10.81 -7.18
C LEU A 113 1.31 -9.81 -6.28
N ILE A 114 0.58 -8.84 -5.74
CA ILE A 114 1.09 -7.82 -4.82
C ILE A 114 0.66 -8.23 -3.42
N VAL A 115 1.64 -8.46 -2.55
CA VAL A 115 1.45 -8.97 -1.19
C VAL A 115 2.16 -8.04 -0.22
N ASP A 116 1.40 -7.33 0.60
CA ASP A 116 1.95 -6.43 1.62
C ASP A 116 0.92 -6.18 2.72
N TYR A 117 1.34 -5.53 3.81
CA TYR A 117 0.43 -5.04 4.84
C TYR A 117 -0.09 -3.65 4.51
N GLY A 118 -1.39 -3.46 4.70
CA GLY A 118 -2.05 -2.21 4.39
C GLY A 118 -3.54 -2.40 4.19
N ASN A 119 -4.17 -1.44 3.53
CA ASN A 119 -5.61 -1.33 3.46
C ASN A 119 -6.10 -0.92 2.08
N ASP A 120 -7.38 -1.15 1.81
CA ASP A 120 -8.02 -0.80 0.52
C ASP A 120 -8.65 0.60 0.56
N TRP A 121 -7.97 1.51 1.24
CA TRP A 121 -8.30 2.93 1.35
C TRP A 121 -7.04 3.69 1.76
N THR A 122 -7.02 5.00 1.52
CA THR A 122 -5.89 5.85 1.92
C THR A 122 -5.91 6.13 3.42
N GLU A 123 -4.78 5.92 4.09
CA GLU A 123 -4.56 6.24 5.50
C GLU A 123 -3.71 7.49 5.68
N GLY A 124 -3.76 8.12 6.87
CA GLY A 124 -2.97 9.31 7.21
C GLY A 124 -1.82 9.10 8.19
N ASP A 125 -1.83 7.99 8.92
CA ASP A 125 -0.92 7.78 10.04
C ASP A 125 -0.48 6.32 10.19
N SER A 126 0.36 5.87 9.26
CA SER A 126 0.89 4.50 9.25
C SER A 126 2.41 4.43 9.37
N LEU A 127 3.10 5.55 9.07
CA LEU A 127 4.56 5.66 9.16
C LEU A 127 5.08 5.30 10.57
N ARG A 128 6.01 4.34 10.61
CA ARG A 128 6.62 3.86 11.85
C ARG A 128 8.08 3.51 11.65
N ALA A 129 8.84 3.65 12.73
CA ALA A 129 10.22 3.23 12.81
C ALA A 129 10.36 2.02 13.74
N ILE A 130 11.12 1.03 13.29
CA ILE A 130 11.39 -0.21 14.02
C ILE A 130 12.90 -0.36 14.17
N LYS A 131 13.37 -0.54 15.40
CA LYS A 131 14.77 -0.84 15.72
C LYS A 131 14.81 -1.99 16.73
N GLN A 132 15.60 -3.02 16.44
CA GLN A 132 15.73 -4.20 17.32
C GLN A 132 14.37 -4.77 17.76
N HIS A 133 13.44 -4.93 16.81
CA HIS A 133 12.08 -5.43 17.02
C HIS A 133 11.20 -4.60 17.97
N LYS A 134 11.53 -3.31 18.17
CA LYS A 134 10.72 -2.38 18.97
C LYS A 134 10.36 -1.15 18.16
N HIS A 135 9.15 -0.65 18.37
CA HIS A 135 8.76 0.65 17.86
C HIS A 135 9.61 1.73 18.53
N VAL A 136 10.21 2.58 17.71
CA VAL A 136 10.93 3.76 18.17
C VAL A 136 10.32 4.99 17.51
N HIS A 137 10.57 6.15 18.10
CA HIS A 137 10.13 7.40 17.50
C HIS A 137 10.83 7.59 16.13
N VAL A 138 10.07 7.93 15.08
CA VAL A 138 10.54 8.02 13.68
C VAL A 138 11.73 8.96 13.51
N ARG A 139 11.78 10.04 14.30
CA ARG A 139 12.85 11.04 14.28
C ARG A 139 14.10 10.65 15.09
N SER A 140 14.09 9.56 15.87
CA SER A 140 15.08 9.36 16.95
C SER A 140 16.50 9.00 16.48
N THR A 141 16.64 8.11 15.50
CA THR A 141 17.95 7.68 14.96
C THR A 141 17.84 7.44 13.44
N PRO A 142 17.74 8.51 12.63
CA PRO A 142 17.62 8.39 11.18
C PRO A 142 18.78 7.60 10.59
N GLY A 143 18.48 6.65 9.69
CA GLY A 143 19.48 5.75 9.10
C GLY A 143 19.81 4.50 9.93
N GLU A 144 19.41 4.44 11.20
CA GLU A 144 19.66 3.28 12.08
C GLU A 144 18.40 2.46 12.41
N CYS A 145 17.25 2.87 11.88
CA CYS A 145 15.97 2.19 12.05
C CYS A 145 15.33 1.87 10.71
N ASP A 146 14.55 0.80 10.68
CA ASP A 146 13.74 0.43 9.53
C ASP A 146 12.45 1.25 9.52
N LEU A 147 12.13 1.85 8.37
CA LEU A 147 10.95 2.69 8.19
C LEU A 147 9.92 1.94 7.34
N SER A 148 8.71 1.84 7.86
CA SER A 148 7.57 1.23 7.17
C SER A 148 6.35 2.13 7.18
N ALA A 149 5.51 1.96 6.17
CA ALA A 149 4.18 2.54 6.05
C ALA A 149 3.25 1.49 5.42
N ASN A 150 1.96 1.58 5.69
CA ASN A 150 0.93 0.71 5.13
C ASN A 150 0.76 1.00 3.63
N VAL A 151 0.53 -0.06 2.86
CA VAL A 151 0.20 0.06 1.43
C VAL A 151 -1.26 0.47 1.26
N ASP A 152 -1.51 1.48 0.43
CA ASP A 152 -2.84 1.83 -0.06
C ASP A 152 -3.16 1.02 -1.32
N PHE A 153 -3.88 -0.09 -1.15
CA PHE A 153 -4.30 -0.95 -2.26
C PHE A 153 -5.34 -0.30 -3.18
N SER A 154 -6.04 0.75 -2.73
CA SER A 154 -7.00 1.47 -3.56
C SER A 154 -6.28 2.31 -4.63
N LEU A 155 -5.14 2.93 -4.26
CA LEU A 155 -4.24 3.60 -5.20
C LEU A 155 -3.56 2.62 -6.15
N ILE A 156 -3.10 1.47 -5.64
CA ILE A 156 -2.50 0.44 -6.50
C ILE A 156 -3.51 -0.04 -7.54
N ARG A 157 -4.77 -0.25 -7.14
CA ARG A 157 -5.85 -0.62 -8.05
C ARG A 157 -6.13 0.48 -9.08
N SER A 158 -6.17 1.75 -8.68
CA SER A 158 -6.42 2.86 -9.61
C SER A 158 -5.30 3.05 -10.65
N ALA A 159 -4.09 2.58 -10.36
CA ALA A 159 -2.96 2.60 -11.30
C ALA A 159 -3.06 1.54 -12.41
N VAL A 160 -3.92 0.52 -12.25
CA VAL A 160 -4.07 -0.55 -13.24
C VAL A 160 -4.82 -0.01 -14.46
N ASN A 161 -4.16 -0.06 -15.61
CA ASN A 161 -4.67 0.50 -16.86
C ASN A 161 -5.77 -0.36 -17.50
N GLU A 162 -6.40 0.16 -18.55
CA GLU A 162 -7.53 -0.47 -19.25
C GLU A 162 -7.22 -1.81 -19.92
N LEU A 163 -5.95 -2.19 -20.07
CA LEU A 163 -5.53 -3.45 -20.69
C LEU A 163 -5.35 -4.59 -19.67
N ALA A 164 -5.45 -4.26 -18.38
CA ALA A 164 -5.36 -5.20 -17.27
C ALA A 164 -6.57 -5.05 -16.33
N GLU A 165 -6.68 -5.95 -15.38
CA GLU A 165 -7.72 -5.96 -14.37
C GLU A 165 -7.11 -6.33 -13.02
N ALA A 166 -7.47 -5.56 -11.99
CA ALA A 166 -7.08 -5.79 -10.61
C ALA A 166 -8.17 -6.59 -9.87
N HIS A 167 -7.77 -7.62 -9.14
CA HIS A 167 -8.64 -8.48 -8.34
C HIS A 167 -8.29 -8.35 -6.86
N GLY A 168 -9.31 -8.10 -6.04
CA GLY A 168 -9.15 -7.88 -4.60
C GLY A 168 -8.95 -6.40 -4.23
N PRO A 169 -8.24 -6.10 -3.13
CA PRO A 169 -7.48 -7.04 -2.32
C PRO A 169 -8.33 -7.99 -1.46
N ILE A 170 -7.78 -9.15 -1.12
CA ILE A 170 -8.32 -10.03 -0.07
C ILE A 170 -7.30 -10.24 1.05
N SER A 171 -7.76 -10.67 2.23
CA SER A 171 -6.85 -10.93 3.36
C SER A 171 -5.90 -12.11 3.09
N GLN A 172 -4.72 -12.08 3.71
CA GLN A 172 -3.77 -13.18 3.69
C GLN A 172 -4.34 -14.49 4.20
N SER A 173 -5.13 -14.44 5.27
CA SER A 173 -5.82 -15.63 5.79
C SER A 173 -6.71 -16.26 4.71
N THR A 174 -7.53 -15.42 4.04
CA THR A 174 -8.43 -15.89 2.98
C THR A 174 -7.64 -16.50 1.83
N PHE A 175 -6.63 -15.79 1.31
CA PHE A 175 -5.84 -16.24 0.16
C PHE A 175 -5.12 -17.56 0.44
N LEU A 176 -4.41 -17.67 1.57
CA LEU A 176 -3.66 -18.88 1.90
C LEU A 176 -4.58 -20.07 2.15
N ARG A 177 -5.77 -19.86 2.74
CA ARG A 177 -6.78 -20.92 2.91
C ARG A 177 -7.35 -21.41 1.59
N LEU A 178 -7.60 -20.51 0.63
CA LEU A 178 -8.01 -20.89 -0.73
C LEU A 178 -6.94 -21.73 -1.44
N LEU A 179 -5.65 -21.46 -1.17
CA LEU A 179 -4.53 -22.28 -1.64
C LEU A 179 -4.28 -23.56 -0.82
N SER A 180 -5.19 -23.91 0.10
CA SER A 180 -5.12 -25.13 0.92
C SER A 180 -3.88 -25.21 1.83
N ILE A 181 -3.47 -24.09 2.42
CA ILE A 181 -2.36 -24.05 3.38
C ILE A 181 -2.54 -25.02 4.56
N THR A 182 -3.79 -25.27 5.01
CA THR A 182 -4.11 -26.24 6.07
C THR A 182 -3.68 -27.67 5.68
N THR A 183 -3.96 -28.09 4.45
CA THR A 183 -3.55 -29.41 3.94
C THR A 183 -2.03 -29.51 3.84
N ARG A 184 -1.36 -28.41 3.46
CA ARG A 184 0.10 -28.37 3.44
C ARG A 184 0.67 -28.52 4.86
N LEU A 185 0.11 -27.83 5.85
CA LEU A 185 0.51 -27.98 7.25
C LEU A 185 0.39 -29.44 7.72
N GLN A 186 -0.75 -30.09 7.47
CA GLN A 186 -0.97 -31.49 7.86
C GLN A 186 0.10 -32.43 7.29
N LYS A 187 0.47 -32.26 6.01
CA LYS A 187 1.55 -33.04 5.39
C LYS A 187 2.90 -32.79 6.04
N LEU A 188 3.21 -31.53 6.37
CA LEU A 188 4.46 -31.18 7.04
C LEU A 188 4.53 -31.74 8.47
N LEU A 189 3.43 -31.70 9.23
CA LEU A 189 3.36 -32.27 10.58
C LEU A 189 3.51 -33.79 10.60
N ALA A 190 3.04 -34.48 9.55
CA ALA A 190 3.15 -35.94 9.44
C ALA A 190 4.59 -36.42 9.26
N VAL A 191 5.43 -35.65 8.55
CA VAL A 191 6.83 -36.00 8.28
C VAL A 191 7.84 -35.34 9.22
N ALA A 192 7.43 -34.35 10.01
CA ALA A 192 8.30 -33.68 10.96
C ALA A 192 8.79 -34.67 12.04
N GLU A 193 10.10 -34.77 12.24
CA GLU A 193 10.68 -35.79 13.11
C GLU A 193 10.53 -35.44 14.60
N SER A 194 10.75 -34.16 14.97
CA SER A 194 10.73 -33.71 16.37
C SER A 194 9.42 -33.04 16.78
N GLN A 195 9.12 -33.07 18.07
CA GLN A 195 7.94 -32.39 18.63
C GLN A 195 8.11 -30.86 18.58
N GLU A 196 9.34 -30.39 18.74
CA GLU A 196 9.72 -28.99 18.63
C GLU A 196 9.41 -28.45 17.23
N LYS A 197 9.75 -29.20 16.18
CA LYS A 197 9.47 -28.78 14.80
C LYS A 197 7.98 -28.75 14.50
N ARG A 198 7.22 -29.72 15.02
CA ARG A 198 5.75 -29.72 14.90
C ARG A 198 5.13 -28.48 15.55
N LYS A 199 5.63 -28.09 16.73
CA LYS A 199 5.18 -26.89 17.45
C LYS A 199 5.50 -25.61 16.66
N GLU A 200 6.73 -25.50 16.15
CA GLU A 200 7.15 -24.36 15.31
C GLU A 200 6.25 -24.22 14.07
N LEU A 201 6.03 -25.32 13.32
CA LEU A 201 5.15 -25.32 12.15
C LEU A 201 3.71 -24.88 12.46
N ALA A 202 3.17 -25.33 13.60
CA ALA A 202 1.84 -24.93 14.04
C ALA A 202 1.78 -23.43 14.41
N GLN A 203 2.82 -22.91 15.07
CA GLN A 203 2.93 -21.50 15.44
C GLN A 203 3.09 -20.60 14.21
N ASP A 204 3.93 -20.99 13.25
CA ASP A 204 4.14 -20.22 12.01
C ASP A 204 2.87 -20.21 11.14
N TYR A 205 2.18 -21.35 11.04
CA TYR A 205 0.88 -21.40 10.40
C TYR A 205 -0.10 -20.43 11.06
N ASP A 206 -0.25 -20.49 12.39
CA ASP A 206 -1.17 -19.60 13.10
C ASP A 206 -0.80 -18.13 12.89
N ARG A 207 0.49 -17.79 13.00
CA ARG A 207 1.00 -16.45 12.70
C ARG A 207 0.60 -15.97 11.30
N LEU A 208 0.64 -16.83 10.28
CA LEU A 208 0.30 -16.47 8.91
C LEU A 208 -1.22 -16.30 8.68
N VAL A 209 -2.07 -17.08 9.34
CA VAL A 209 -3.51 -17.15 9.01
C VAL A 209 -4.44 -16.59 10.09
N SER A 210 -3.98 -16.39 11.32
CA SER A 210 -4.83 -15.90 12.40
C SER A 210 -5.11 -14.41 12.23
N LYS A 211 -6.27 -13.97 12.73
CA LYS A 211 -6.67 -12.55 12.65
C LYS A 211 -5.79 -11.64 13.51
N VAL A 212 -5.24 -12.18 14.60
CA VAL A 212 -4.34 -11.48 15.53
C VAL A 212 -2.91 -11.44 15.00
N GLY A 213 -2.50 -12.47 14.25
CA GLY A 213 -1.25 -12.48 13.50
C GLY A 213 -1.35 -11.67 12.20
N MET A 214 -0.71 -12.19 11.16
CA MET A 214 -0.60 -11.54 9.85
C MET A 214 -1.85 -11.71 8.99
N GLY A 215 -2.76 -12.63 9.35
CA GLY A 215 -3.83 -13.08 8.47
C GLY A 215 -4.83 -11.98 8.08
N SER A 216 -5.04 -10.98 8.94
CA SER A 216 -5.90 -9.83 8.66
C SER A 216 -5.12 -8.61 8.17
N VAL A 217 -3.87 -8.45 8.62
CA VAL A 217 -3.00 -7.29 8.36
C VAL A 217 -2.47 -7.28 6.93
N TYR A 218 -2.03 -8.44 6.44
CA TYR A 218 -1.55 -8.59 5.06
C TYR A 218 -2.69 -8.77 4.08
N LYS A 219 -2.54 -8.17 2.92
CA LYS A 219 -3.48 -8.20 1.80
C LYS A 219 -2.80 -8.72 0.55
N ILE A 220 -3.61 -9.31 -0.32
CA ILE A 220 -3.19 -9.83 -1.62
C ILE A 220 -4.07 -9.21 -2.69
N LEU A 221 -3.45 -8.52 -3.64
CA LEU A 221 -4.07 -8.01 -4.85
C LEU A 221 -3.43 -8.69 -6.06
N ALA A 222 -4.25 -9.22 -6.97
CA ALA A 222 -3.78 -9.79 -8.21
C ALA A 222 -4.01 -8.83 -9.38
N VAL A 223 -3.09 -8.79 -10.33
CA VAL A 223 -3.26 -8.07 -11.61
C VAL A 223 -3.16 -9.09 -12.73
N THR A 224 -4.18 -9.11 -13.58
CA THR A 224 -4.29 -10.04 -14.71
C THR A 224 -4.55 -9.28 -16.00
N LYS A 225 -4.27 -9.90 -17.14
CA LYS A 225 -4.65 -9.33 -18.43
C LYS A 225 -6.17 -9.29 -18.54
N LYS A 226 -6.72 -8.14 -18.96
CA LYS A 226 -8.17 -8.01 -19.17
C LYS A 226 -8.59 -8.98 -20.29
N GLY A 227 -9.55 -9.84 -20.00
CA GLY A 227 -10.09 -10.78 -20.99
C GLY A 227 -10.68 -10.02 -22.17
N LYS A 228 -10.63 -10.58 -23.39
CA LYS A 228 -11.43 -10.04 -24.50
C LYS A 228 -12.91 -10.25 -24.12
N THR A 229 -13.63 -9.17 -23.85
CA THR A 229 -15.08 -9.23 -23.70
C THR A 229 -15.64 -9.79 -25.01
N LYS A 230 -16.21 -10.99 -24.97
CA LYS A 230 -17.06 -11.44 -26.08
C LYS A 230 -18.33 -10.59 -26.00
N ALA A 231 -18.53 -9.75 -27.01
CA ALA A 231 -19.79 -9.03 -27.24
C ALA A 231 -20.94 -10.02 -27.44
#